data_AF-A0A7V2UWX6-F1
#
_entry.id   AF-A0A7V2UWX6-F1
#
_cell.length_a   1.000
_cell.length_b   1.000
_cell.length_c   1.000
_cell.angle_alpha   90.00
_cell.angle_beta   90.00
_cell.angle_gamma   90.00
#
_symmetry.space_group_name_H-M   'P 1'
#
loop_
_entity.id
_entity.type
_entity.pdbx_description
1 polymer ?
#
loop_
_entity_poly.entity_id
_entity_poly.type
_entity_poly.pdbx_seq_one_letter_code
_entity_poly.pdbx_strand_id
1 'polypeptide(L)'
;MTRPARRRTGAWAACALLTMPAPAAAADRAIPTFNCMSLEWDCAHGGPERVCAVQYRAKGTQAWKPGHPLWWDGVEKQYRGSVVGLEEGTAYEFALGLPGGPRTLLEGTTWDGRFPIAKTVTLPAGTRREPIVITEGGSAAAGYVLYRAHPDGTTVDAADAADVCADIRASFVILRGVTLRGARVHGLRIGNVQDVVIEGCDISGWGRKDPASAPGLPLQVQLDSGIYSEGDDVERIVIQGNRVHHPRYTANDWTQPSPHFKSNHPQGAKAVYFRPPTRGNHVIRFNEFYGDDAHLFNDVLFESVGGARPSPGNGLARDSDIHGNLIADCTDDGMEIERGTRNIRVWGNVFDRAGIKTICSLPWHGPYYIFRNVVVRHYVPAEPERLPRQFCFPEMRACFLIGLGRGPNGAPAGPEERGMGYVYHNTVFGPPGQAMTFVLQPPSKPGSGAPAVEGDAWLTLRNNIWVTEPFRLQENWALHRWGSTRPFMDHDLVNGAVSSPAAAGPRLLRGLPVFQAGSFAEAARARDARLAPGSPGIDAGVAIPNFNDGFAGRAPDCGAVELGAPSLAAGVARWAPRGAERANAPR
;
A
#
# COMPACT_ATOMS: atom_id res chain seq x y z
N MET A 1 2.60 -45.29 -61.58
CA MET A 1 1.98 -45.56 -60.26
C MET A 1 2.39 -44.45 -59.30
N THR A 2 1.56 -43.42 -59.22
CA THR A 2 1.80 -42.18 -58.48
C THR A 2 0.70 -42.05 -57.43
N ARG A 3 1.08 -41.97 -56.15
CA ARG A 3 0.14 -41.89 -55.02
C ARG A 3 -0.59 -40.53 -55.02
N PRO A 4 -1.90 -40.49 -54.70
CA PRO A 4 -2.72 -39.29 -54.86
C PRO A 4 -2.67 -38.36 -53.64
N ALA A 5 -2.86 -37.07 -53.92
CA ALA A 5 -2.96 -35.97 -52.96
C ALA A 5 -4.21 -36.08 -52.07
N ARG A 6 -4.02 -35.91 -50.74
CA ARG A 6 -5.14 -35.75 -49.80
C ARG A 6 -5.52 -34.27 -49.66
N ARG A 7 -6.74 -33.95 -50.09
CA ARG A 7 -7.45 -32.70 -49.82
C ARG A 7 -7.75 -32.59 -48.32
N ARG A 8 -7.39 -31.46 -47.70
CA ARG A 8 -7.88 -31.07 -46.37
C ARG A 8 -9.21 -30.34 -46.56
N THR A 9 -10.31 -30.91 -46.09
CA THR A 9 -11.60 -30.24 -45.94
C THR A 9 -11.54 -29.34 -44.70
N GLY A 10 -11.58 -28.03 -44.89
CA GLY A 10 -11.73 -27.06 -43.81
C GLY A 10 -13.21 -26.99 -43.41
N ALA A 11 -13.53 -27.44 -42.20
CA ALA A 11 -14.81 -27.15 -41.57
C ALA A 11 -14.74 -25.72 -41.02
N TRP A 12 -15.49 -24.81 -41.63
CA TRP A 12 -15.74 -23.48 -41.08
C TRP A 12 -16.79 -23.61 -39.98
N ALA A 13 -16.36 -23.61 -38.73
CA ALA A 13 -17.26 -23.39 -37.60
C ALA A 13 -17.63 -21.91 -37.58
N ALA A 14 -18.91 -21.60 -37.82
CA ALA A 14 -19.45 -20.27 -37.63
C ALA A 14 -19.37 -19.91 -36.14
N CYS A 15 -18.43 -19.04 -35.76
CA CYS A 15 -18.44 -18.40 -34.45
C CYS A 15 -19.69 -17.50 -34.38
N ALA A 16 -20.69 -17.94 -33.62
CA ALA A 16 -21.72 -17.04 -33.14
C ALA A 16 -21.03 -15.97 -32.28
N LEU A 17 -21.04 -14.72 -32.75
CA LEU A 17 -20.73 -13.55 -31.95
C LEU A 17 -21.75 -13.49 -30.81
N LEU A 18 -21.40 -14.05 -29.66
CA LEU A 18 -22.04 -13.73 -28.39
C LEU A 18 -21.80 -12.23 -28.17
N THR A 19 -22.82 -11.41 -28.44
CA THR A 19 -22.86 -10.04 -27.96
C THR A 19 -22.84 -10.10 -26.44
N MET A 20 -21.66 -9.91 -25.87
CA MET A 20 -21.50 -9.63 -24.45
C MET A 20 -22.42 -8.44 -24.12
N PRO A 21 -23.29 -8.53 -23.12
CA PRO A 21 -24.06 -7.37 -22.69
C PRO A 21 -23.06 -6.25 -22.35
N ALA A 22 -23.33 -5.04 -22.80
CA ALA A 22 -22.56 -3.87 -22.37
C ALA A 22 -22.52 -3.86 -20.84
N PRO A 23 -21.37 -3.58 -20.21
CA PRO A 23 -21.33 -3.42 -18.76
C PRO A 23 -22.39 -2.39 -18.36
N ALA A 24 -23.22 -2.73 -17.38
CA ALA A 24 -24.16 -1.77 -16.81
C ALA A 24 -23.37 -0.52 -16.39
N ALA A 25 -23.87 0.68 -16.73
CA ALA A 25 -23.26 1.94 -16.30
C ALA A 25 -22.98 1.87 -14.78
N ALA A 26 -21.77 2.21 -14.37
CA ALA A 26 -21.38 2.13 -12.98
C ALA A 26 -22.12 3.23 -12.22
N ALA A 27 -23.07 2.88 -11.35
CA ALA A 27 -23.80 3.88 -10.57
C ALA A 27 -22.83 4.77 -9.76
N ASP A 28 -23.23 6.02 -9.49
CA ASP A 28 -22.50 6.92 -8.60
C ASP A 28 -22.38 6.30 -7.20
N ARG A 29 -21.18 6.34 -6.61
CA ARG A 29 -20.89 5.58 -5.38
C ARG A 29 -20.03 6.36 -4.39
N ALA A 30 -20.41 6.22 -3.12
CA ALA A 30 -19.57 6.53 -1.97
C ALA A 30 -19.22 5.20 -1.27
N ILE A 31 -17.94 4.84 -1.25
CA ILE A 31 -17.46 3.54 -0.75
C ILE A 31 -16.61 3.78 0.50
N PRO A 32 -17.09 3.37 1.69
CA PRO A 32 -16.43 3.70 2.95
C PRO A 32 -15.33 2.70 3.33
N THR A 33 -14.34 3.24 4.05
CA THR A 33 -13.54 2.52 5.04
C THR A 33 -13.76 3.18 6.43
N PHE A 34 -12.87 2.96 7.40
CA PHE A 34 -12.99 3.58 8.74
C PHE A 34 -12.86 5.11 8.72
N ASN A 35 -11.90 5.65 7.97
CA ASN A 35 -11.57 7.09 8.01
C ASN A 35 -11.56 7.74 6.63
N CYS A 36 -11.97 7.01 5.60
CA CYS A 36 -11.98 7.50 4.23
C CYS A 36 -13.29 7.14 3.54
N MET A 37 -13.60 7.91 2.50
CA MET A 37 -14.68 7.63 1.56
C MET A 37 -14.13 7.74 0.14
N SER A 38 -14.13 6.65 -0.62
CA SER A 38 -13.94 6.74 -2.08
C SER A 38 -15.20 7.30 -2.71
N LEU A 39 -15.03 8.17 -3.71
CA LEU A 39 -16.12 8.75 -4.47
C LEU A 39 -15.93 8.41 -5.96
N GLU A 40 -16.98 7.88 -6.58
CA GLU A 40 -17.07 7.57 -8.00
C GLU A 40 -18.32 8.24 -8.59
N TRP A 41 -18.17 9.03 -9.65
CA TRP A 41 -19.28 9.75 -10.30
C TRP A 41 -19.24 9.61 -11.82
N ASP A 42 -20.26 8.95 -12.39
CA ASP A 42 -20.45 8.79 -13.82
C ASP A 42 -21.07 10.07 -14.40
N CYS A 43 -20.22 10.98 -14.88
CA CYS A 43 -20.66 12.26 -15.43
C CYS A 43 -20.57 12.27 -16.96
N ALA A 44 -21.72 12.19 -17.65
CA ALA A 44 -21.79 12.21 -19.12
C ALA A 44 -21.13 13.44 -19.78
N HIS A 45 -21.00 14.54 -19.04
CA HIS A 45 -20.34 15.78 -19.49
C HIS A 45 -18.99 16.02 -18.79
N GLY A 46 -18.39 14.98 -18.21
CA GLY A 46 -17.07 15.03 -17.59
C GLY A 46 -15.93 15.13 -18.60
N GLY A 47 -14.72 15.34 -18.09
CA GLY A 47 -13.51 15.40 -18.91
C GLY A 47 -12.31 15.91 -18.11
N PRO A 48 -11.08 15.68 -18.61
CA PRO A 48 -9.85 16.00 -17.88
C PRO A 48 -9.65 17.52 -17.66
N GLU A 49 -10.25 18.36 -18.50
CA GLU A 49 -10.17 19.83 -18.40
C GLU A 49 -11.18 20.44 -17.41
N ARG A 50 -12.09 19.63 -16.84
CA ARG A 50 -13.12 20.10 -15.93
C ARG A 50 -12.83 19.60 -14.52
N VAL A 51 -12.55 20.53 -13.62
CA VAL A 51 -12.35 20.20 -12.21
C VAL A 51 -13.68 19.85 -11.57
N CYS A 52 -13.80 18.63 -11.04
CA CYS A 52 -14.92 18.22 -10.21
C CYS A 52 -14.70 18.68 -8.77
N ALA A 53 -15.43 19.71 -8.36
CA ALA A 53 -15.37 20.23 -6.99
C ALA A 53 -16.10 19.29 -6.03
N VAL A 54 -15.52 19.10 -4.85
CA VAL A 54 -16.07 18.29 -3.77
C VAL A 54 -16.32 19.18 -2.56
N GLN A 55 -17.49 19.03 -1.95
CA GLN A 55 -17.75 19.51 -0.60
C GLN A 55 -18.33 18.35 0.21
N TYR A 56 -18.00 18.28 1.50
CA TYR A 56 -18.49 17.24 2.39
C TYR A 56 -18.90 17.79 3.75
N ARG A 57 -19.80 17.09 4.43
CA ARG A 57 -20.17 17.38 5.82
C ARG A 57 -20.70 16.12 6.50
N ALA A 58 -20.59 16.06 7.82
CA ALA A 58 -21.30 15.04 8.58
C ALA A 58 -22.82 15.27 8.42
N LYS A 59 -23.58 14.22 8.18
CA LYS A 59 -25.02 14.29 7.92
C LYS A 59 -25.73 14.94 9.11
N GLY A 60 -26.61 15.90 8.82
CA GLY A 60 -27.31 16.69 9.84
C GLY A 60 -26.56 17.91 10.36
N THR A 61 -25.29 18.10 9.99
CA THR A 61 -24.57 19.36 10.23
C THR A 61 -24.85 20.37 9.10
N GLN A 62 -24.67 21.67 9.38
CA GLN A 62 -24.93 22.71 8.38
C GLN A 62 -23.69 23.06 7.54
N ALA A 63 -22.50 23.08 8.15
CA ALA A 63 -21.29 23.59 7.54
C ALA A 63 -20.67 22.58 6.56
N TRP A 64 -20.52 22.99 5.31
CA TRP A 64 -19.78 22.26 4.29
C TRP A 64 -18.28 22.54 4.38
N LYS A 65 -17.48 21.48 4.34
CA LYS A 65 -16.02 21.55 4.22
C LYS A 65 -15.61 21.29 2.76
N PRO A 66 -14.59 21.98 2.24
CA PRO A 66 -14.05 21.67 0.92
C PRO A 66 -13.34 20.31 0.94
N GLY A 67 -13.57 19.49 -0.08
CA GLY A 67 -12.85 18.25 -0.32
C GLY A 67 -11.89 18.38 -1.51
N HIS A 68 -10.93 17.47 -1.59
CA HIS A 68 -10.00 17.36 -2.70
C HIS A 68 -10.78 17.08 -3.99
N PRO A 69 -10.52 17.82 -5.08
CA PRO A 69 -11.20 17.58 -6.35
C PRO A 69 -11.06 16.14 -6.85
N LEU A 70 -12.09 15.64 -7.53
CA LEU A 70 -12.03 14.33 -8.16
C LEU A 70 -11.22 14.39 -9.46
N TRP A 71 -10.43 13.36 -9.71
CA TRP A 71 -9.68 13.15 -10.96
C TRP A 71 -10.58 12.49 -12.01
N TRP A 72 -10.39 12.83 -13.28
CA TRP A 72 -11.10 12.21 -14.39
C TRP A 72 -10.38 10.96 -14.88
N ASP A 73 -11.02 9.81 -14.78
CA ASP A 73 -10.58 8.56 -15.40
C ASP A 73 -11.01 8.52 -16.87
N GLY A 74 -10.03 8.56 -17.78
CA GLY A 74 -10.28 8.56 -19.22
C GLY A 74 -10.75 7.23 -19.79
N VAL A 75 -10.35 6.11 -19.19
CA VAL A 75 -10.74 4.75 -19.63
C VAL A 75 -12.18 4.48 -19.25
N GLU A 76 -12.52 4.76 -18.00
CA GLU A 76 -13.83 4.44 -17.43
C GLU A 76 -14.84 5.59 -17.59
N LYS A 77 -14.36 6.77 -18.03
CA LYS A 77 -15.15 8.00 -18.22
C LYS A 77 -15.89 8.42 -16.96
N GLN A 78 -15.17 8.41 -15.83
CA GLN A 78 -15.72 8.58 -14.50
C GLN A 78 -14.84 9.52 -13.66
N TYR A 79 -15.45 10.38 -12.84
CA TYR A 79 -14.69 11.10 -11.82
C TYR A 79 -14.44 10.22 -10.59
N ARG A 80 -13.19 10.19 -10.12
CA ARG A 80 -12.74 9.35 -9.01
C ARG A 80 -11.91 10.12 -8.01
N GLY A 81 -12.07 9.83 -6.73
CA GLY A 81 -11.25 10.41 -5.69
C GLY A 81 -11.60 9.92 -4.31
N SER A 82 -11.03 10.55 -3.29
CA SER A 82 -11.32 10.20 -1.90
C SER A 82 -11.34 11.43 -0.99
N VAL A 83 -12.26 11.40 -0.03
CA VAL A 83 -12.20 12.26 1.16
C VAL A 83 -11.58 11.44 2.29
N VAL A 84 -10.55 11.98 2.93
CA VAL A 84 -9.81 11.32 4.02
C VAL A 84 -9.97 12.07 5.34
N GLY A 85 -9.60 11.44 6.46
CA GLY A 85 -9.67 12.07 7.78
C GLY A 85 -11.09 12.18 8.34
N LEU A 86 -11.99 11.32 7.90
CA LEU A 86 -13.36 11.23 8.40
C LEU A 86 -13.43 10.51 9.76
N GLU A 87 -14.44 10.82 10.54
CA GLU A 87 -14.72 10.14 11.81
C GLU A 87 -15.31 8.75 11.53
N GLU A 88 -14.93 7.73 12.32
CA GLU A 88 -15.48 6.37 12.21
C GLU A 88 -16.98 6.33 12.55
N GLY A 89 -17.73 5.39 11.97
CA GLY A 89 -19.14 5.16 12.26
C GLY A 89 -20.07 6.35 11.99
N THR A 90 -19.65 7.28 11.12
CA THR A 90 -20.31 8.58 10.91
C THR A 90 -20.86 8.68 9.50
N ALA A 91 -22.11 9.11 9.39
CA ALA A 91 -22.76 9.36 8.11
C ALA A 91 -22.32 10.72 7.55
N TYR A 92 -22.02 10.77 6.25
CA TYR A 92 -21.59 11.97 5.53
C TYR A 92 -22.40 12.17 4.25
N GLU A 93 -22.55 13.44 3.89
CA GLU A 93 -23.05 13.90 2.60
C GLU A 93 -21.89 14.48 1.79
N PHE A 94 -21.84 14.18 0.48
CA PHE A 94 -20.80 14.61 -0.45
C PHE A 94 -21.44 15.29 -1.67
N ALA A 95 -21.31 16.61 -1.76
CA ALA A 95 -21.77 17.37 -2.92
C ALA A 95 -20.65 17.43 -3.97
N LEU A 96 -20.96 16.92 -5.16
CA LEU A 96 -20.07 16.93 -6.32
C LEU A 96 -20.62 17.87 -7.38
N GLY A 97 -19.74 18.61 -8.05
CA GLY A 97 -20.20 19.52 -9.10
C GLY A 97 -19.14 19.93 -10.09
N LEU A 98 -19.56 20.12 -11.35
CA LEU A 98 -18.76 20.77 -12.37
C LEU A 98 -19.12 22.25 -12.47
N PRO A 99 -18.14 23.15 -12.71
CA PRO A 99 -18.42 24.57 -12.97
C PRO A 99 -19.47 24.73 -14.09
N GLY A 100 -20.53 25.48 -13.80
CA GLY A 100 -21.65 25.75 -14.72
C GLY A 100 -22.39 24.50 -15.22
N GLY A 101 -22.24 23.35 -14.55
CA GLY A 101 -22.66 22.05 -15.07
C GLY A 101 -23.41 21.18 -14.08
N PRO A 102 -23.45 19.87 -14.36
CA PRO A 102 -24.11 18.88 -13.52
C PRO A 102 -23.60 18.89 -12.08
N ARG A 103 -24.47 18.47 -11.16
CA ARG A 103 -24.17 18.26 -9.75
C ARG A 103 -24.82 16.96 -9.30
N THR A 104 -24.22 16.29 -8.33
CA THR A 104 -24.79 15.13 -7.65
C THR A 104 -24.52 15.21 -6.15
N LEU A 105 -25.32 14.49 -5.37
CA LEU A 105 -25.16 14.35 -3.93
C LEU A 105 -25.05 12.87 -3.62
N LEU A 106 -23.93 12.48 -3.01
CA LEU A 106 -23.71 11.12 -2.53
C LEU A 106 -23.81 11.09 -1.01
N GLU A 107 -24.27 9.96 -0.48
CA GLU A 107 -24.25 9.69 0.95
C GLU A 107 -23.44 8.42 1.21
N GLY A 108 -22.70 8.41 2.32
CA GLY A 108 -21.96 7.24 2.76
C GLY A 108 -21.75 7.28 4.27
N THR A 109 -21.62 6.11 4.89
CA THR A 109 -21.32 5.98 6.32
C THR A 109 -19.98 5.28 6.47
N THR A 110 -19.02 5.92 7.14
CA THR A 110 -17.73 5.29 7.45
C THR A 110 -17.92 4.06 8.34
N TRP A 111 -17.00 3.12 8.27
CA TRP A 111 -17.05 1.94 9.12
C TRP A 111 -16.85 2.32 10.60
N ASP A 112 -17.53 1.59 11.47
CA ASP A 112 -17.32 1.66 12.92
C ASP A 112 -16.31 0.59 13.33
N GLY A 113 -15.25 0.99 14.04
CA GLY A 113 -14.28 0.05 14.62
C GLY A 113 -14.85 -0.88 15.70
N ARG A 114 -16.11 -0.66 16.12
CA ARG A 114 -16.86 -1.54 17.04
C ARG A 114 -17.68 -2.54 16.25
N PHE A 115 -17.08 -3.69 15.94
CA PHE A 115 -17.77 -4.76 15.24
C PHE A 115 -18.91 -5.36 16.09
N PRO A 116 -20.14 -5.46 15.58
CA PRO A 116 -21.22 -6.18 16.26
C PRO A 116 -20.86 -7.66 16.41
N ILE A 117 -21.07 -8.24 17.59
CA ILE A 117 -20.73 -9.65 17.87
C ILE A 117 -22.02 -10.45 18.03
N ALA A 118 -22.22 -11.42 17.15
CA ALA A 118 -23.33 -12.37 17.21
C ALA A 118 -23.05 -13.52 18.20
N LYS A 119 -21.80 -14.00 18.20
CA LYS A 119 -21.35 -15.15 18.98
C LYS A 119 -19.88 -15.00 19.33
N THR A 120 -19.49 -15.46 20.52
CA THR A 120 -18.08 -15.57 20.92
C THR A 120 -17.71 -17.03 21.13
N VAL A 121 -16.62 -17.46 20.50
CA VAL A 121 -15.97 -18.75 20.67
C VAL A 121 -14.63 -18.51 21.35
N THR A 122 -14.45 -19.05 22.56
CA THR A 122 -13.15 -19.02 23.23
C THR A 122 -12.37 -20.25 22.79
N LEU A 123 -11.19 -20.02 22.21
CA LEU A 123 -10.30 -21.09 21.76
C LEU A 123 -9.63 -21.78 22.95
N PRO A 124 -9.16 -23.04 22.81
CA PRO A 124 -8.50 -23.76 23.89
C PRO A 124 -7.26 -23.05 24.43
N ALA A 125 -7.02 -23.17 25.73
CA ALA A 125 -5.81 -22.67 26.37
C ALA A 125 -4.57 -23.49 25.97
N GLY A 126 -3.39 -22.86 26.05
CA GLY A 126 -2.11 -23.53 25.89
C GLY A 126 -1.69 -23.72 24.42
N THR A 127 -0.74 -24.63 24.21
CA THR A 127 -0.16 -24.91 22.89
C THR A 127 -0.77 -26.15 22.26
N ARG A 128 -1.17 -26.04 20.99
CA ARG A 128 -1.66 -27.17 20.19
C ARG A 128 -0.94 -27.26 18.85
N ARG A 129 -0.97 -28.45 18.24
CA ARG A 129 -0.37 -28.70 16.92
C ARG A 129 -1.39 -28.54 15.78
N GLU A 130 -2.66 -28.81 16.06
CA GLU A 130 -3.68 -28.81 15.03
C GLU A 130 -4.07 -27.39 14.65
N PRO A 131 -4.25 -27.10 13.34
CA PRO A 131 -4.70 -25.80 12.89
C PRO A 131 -6.07 -25.43 13.45
N ILE A 132 -6.30 -24.12 13.63
CA ILE A 132 -7.62 -23.56 13.82
C ILE A 132 -8.32 -23.53 12.47
N VAL A 133 -9.45 -24.21 12.33
CA VAL A 133 -10.28 -24.18 11.12
C VAL A 133 -11.60 -23.51 11.47
N ILE A 134 -11.88 -22.37 10.83
CA ILE A 134 -13.09 -21.57 11.07
C ILE A 134 -14.02 -21.73 9.89
N THR A 135 -15.13 -22.43 10.10
CA THR A 135 -16.18 -22.68 9.10
C THR A 135 -17.53 -22.09 9.48
N GLU A 136 -17.64 -21.50 10.68
CA GLU A 136 -18.83 -20.79 11.13
C GLU A 136 -18.55 -19.29 11.14
N GLY A 137 -19.43 -18.55 10.50
CA GLY A 137 -19.37 -17.11 10.37
C GLY A 137 -20.69 -16.46 10.73
N GLY A 138 -20.65 -15.14 10.88
CA GLY A 138 -21.82 -14.33 11.20
C GLY A 138 -22.59 -13.85 9.97
N SER A 139 -23.22 -12.69 10.10
CA SER A 139 -23.83 -11.98 8.97
C SER A 139 -23.86 -10.48 9.23
N ALA A 140 -24.13 -9.68 8.18
CA ALA A 140 -24.29 -8.24 8.33
C ALA A 140 -25.42 -7.86 9.32
N ALA A 141 -26.49 -8.67 9.40
CA ALA A 141 -27.62 -8.40 10.29
C ALA A 141 -27.36 -8.84 11.74
N ALA A 142 -26.72 -10.00 11.94
CA ALA A 142 -26.49 -10.56 13.28
C ALA A 142 -25.19 -10.06 13.93
N GLY A 143 -24.20 -9.65 13.13
CA GLY A 143 -22.83 -9.40 13.56
C GLY A 143 -21.90 -10.58 13.31
N TYR A 144 -20.65 -10.42 13.74
CA TYR A 144 -19.54 -11.34 13.53
C TYR A 144 -19.53 -12.49 14.54
N VAL A 145 -18.94 -13.61 14.16
CA VAL A 145 -18.50 -14.64 15.11
C VAL A 145 -17.06 -14.30 15.54
N LEU A 146 -16.88 -14.03 16.83
CA LEU A 146 -15.59 -13.73 17.43
C LEU A 146 -14.93 -15.02 17.93
N TYR A 147 -13.86 -15.44 17.28
CA TYR A 147 -12.92 -16.46 17.77
C TYR A 147 -11.80 -15.75 18.53
N ARG A 148 -11.81 -15.85 19.85
CA ARG A 148 -10.80 -15.23 20.72
C ARG A 148 -9.90 -16.28 21.36
N ALA A 149 -8.63 -15.93 21.53
CA ALA A 149 -7.74 -16.69 22.39
C ALA A 149 -8.31 -16.85 23.81
N HIS A 150 -7.93 -17.95 24.46
CA HIS A 150 -8.17 -18.11 25.89
C HIS A 150 -7.48 -16.98 26.68
N PRO A 151 -8.04 -16.52 27.81
CA PRO A 151 -7.38 -15.53 28.68
C PRO A 151 -5.96 -15.95 29.12
N ASP A 152 -5.74 -17.25 29.32
CA ASP A 152 -4.42 -17.84 29.65
C ASP A 152 -3.51 -18.06 28.43
N GLY A 153 -3.93 -17.59 27.25
CA GLY A 153 -3.21 -17.73 25.98
C GLY A 153 -3.64 -18.94 25.15
N THR A 154 -3.65 -18.75 23.83
CA THR A 154 -3.85 -19.81 22.83
C THR A 154 -2.71 -19.73 21.81
N THR A 155 -1.97 -20.82 21.66
CA THR A 155 -0.89 -20.96 20.68
C THR A 155 -1.16 -22.14 19.75
N VAL A 156 -1.13 -21.91 18.45
CA VAL A 156 -0.95 -22.98 17.46
C VAL A 156 0.51 -22.98 17.05
N ASP A 157 1.21 -24.07 17.35
CA ASP A 157 2.57 -24.31 16.91
C ASP A 157 2.55 -25.52 15.98
N ALA A 158 2.51 -25.29 14.67
CA ALA A 158 2.39 -26.37 13.71
C ALA A 158 3.67 -27.23 13.61
N ALA A 159 4.83 -26.76 14.09
CA ALA A 159 6.14 -27.44 13.96
C ALA A 159 6.37 -28.11 12.60
N ASP A 160 6.08 -27.39 11.52
CA ASP A 160 6.21 -27.87 10.14
C ASP A 160 5.27 -29.00 9.72
N ALA A 161 4.36 -29.43 10.60
CA ALA A 161 3.44 -30.55 10.35
C ALA A 161 2.15 -30.14 9.64
N ALA A 162 1.84 -28.84 9.59
CA ALA A 162 0.64 -28.32 8.91
C ALA A 162 0.97 -27.08 8.09
N ASP A 163 0.30 -26.94 6.94
CA ASP A 163 0.53 -25.87 5.97
C ASP A 163 0.19 -24.50 6.52
N VAL A 164 -0.78 -24.45 7.42
CA VAL A 164 -1.27 -23.24 8.08
C VAL A 164 -1.51 -23.47 9.55
N CYS A 165 -1.40 -22.42 10.36
CA CYS A 165 -1.83 -22.47 11.76
C CYS A 165 -3.31 -22.08 11.93
N ALA A 166 -3.83 -21.23 11.05
CA ALA A 166 -5.24 -20.86 11.01
C ALA A 166 -5.78 -20.83 9.57
N ASP A 167 -7.00 -21.28 9.38
CA ASP A 167 -7.69 -21.36 8.08
C ASP A 167 -9.13 -20.83 8.22
N ILE A 168 -9.37 -19.63 7.70
CA ILE A 168 -10.66 -18.94 7.79
C ILE A 168 -11.45 -19.20 6.51
N ARG A 169 -12.55 -19.96 6.62
CA ARG A 169 -13.40 -20.39 5.51
C ARG A 169 -14.84 -19.87 5.60
N ALA A 170 -15.10 -18.92 6.50
CA ALA A 170 -16.39 -18.26 6.65
C ALA A 170 -16.24 -16.74 6.69
N SER A 171 -17.26 -16.06 6.16
CA SER A 171 -17.39 -14.60 6.20
C SER A 171 -17.89 -14.12 7.58
N PHE A 172 -17.77 -12.83 7.88
CA PHE A 172 -18.19 -12.23 9.17
C PHE A 172 -17.53 -12.92 10.37
N VAL A 173 -16.20 -13.02 10.32
CA VAL A 173 -15.36 -13.66 11.33
C VAL A 173 -14.39 -12.64 11.92
N ILE A 174 -14.17 -12.71 13.24
CA ILE A 174 -13.04 -12.05 13.90
C ILE A 174 -12.16 -13.12 14.51
N LEU A 175 -10.88 -13.15 14.15
CA LEU A 175 -9.85 -13.93 14.86
C LEU A 175 -9.03 -12.98 15.72
N ARG A 176 -9.01 -13.19 17.04
CA ARG A 176 -8.41 -12.28 18.01
C ARG A 176 -7.40 -12.95 18.95
N GLY A 177 -6.21 -12.35 19.05
CA GLY A 177 -5.28 -12.59 20.17
C GLY A 177 -4.50 -13.90 20.13
N VAL A 178 -4.47 -14.59 18.99
CA VAL A 178 -3.88 -15.93 18.88
C VAL A 178 -2.41 -15.85 18.47
N THR A 179 -1.56 -16.69 19.08
CA THR A 179 -0.20 -16.92 18.60
C THR A 179 -0.19 -18.07 17.58
N LEU A 180 0.31 -17.81 16.38
CA LEU A 180 0.36 -18.72 15.25
C LEU A 180 1.81 -18.88 14.81
N ARG A 181 2.41 -20.05 15.00
CA ARG A 181 3.82 -20.25 14.64
C ARG A 181 4.14 -21.61 14.03
N GLY A 182 5.25 -21.65 13.29
CA GLY A 182 5.79 -22.91 12.79
C GLY A 182 4.93 -23.55 11.69
N ALA A 183 4.08 -22.77 11.02
CA ALA A 183 3.37 -23.24 9.83
C ALA A 183 4.37 -23.66 8.75
N ARG A 184 4.05 -24.73 8.00
CA ARG A 184 4.87 -25.19 6.90
C ARG A 184 4.86 -24.20 5.74
N VAL A 185 3.71 -23.58 5.41
CA VAL A 185 3.57 -22.70 4.23
C VAL A 185 3.17 -21.28 4.61
N HIS A 186 1.95 -21.06 5.11
CA HIS A 186 1.44 -19.73 5.48
C HIS A 186 1.09 -19.67 6.96
N GLY A 187 1.33 -18.56 7.65
CA GLY A 187 0.92 -18.44 9.06
C GLY A 187 -0.60 -18.60 9.22
N LEU A 188 -1.35 -17.86 8.41
CA LEU A 188 -2.80 -17.85 8.36
C LEU A 188 -3.28 -17.79 6.91
N ARG A 189 -4.31 -18.59 6.58
CA ARG A 189 -5.03 -18.49 5.30
C ARG A 189 -6.44 -17.92 5.48
N ILE A 190 -6.81 -17.01 4.58
CA ILE A 190 -8.15 -16.51 4.34
C ILE A 190 -8.65 -17.19 3.07
N GLY A 191 -9.76 -17.93 3.13
CA GLY A 191 -10.39 -18.52 1.95
C GLY A 191 -11.13 -17.47 1.10
N ASN A 192 -11.97 -17.93 0.17
CA ASN A 192 -12.75 -17.04 -0.70
C ASN A 192 -13.95 -16.46 0.06
N VAL A 193 -13.69 -15.51 0.97
CA VAL A 193 -14.64 -14.97 1.96
C VAL A 193 -14.57 -13.46 2.06
N GLN A 194 -15.57 -12.86 2.71
CA GLN A 194 -15.66 -11.42 2.92
C GLN A 194 -15.87 -11.07 4.39
N ASP A 195 -15.63 -9.81 4.77
CA ASP A 195 -15.91 -9.32 6.12
C ASP A 195 -15.16 -10.12 7.20
N VAL A 196 -13.82 -10.15 7.12
CA VAL A 196 -12.95 -10.86 8.07
C VAL A 196 -12.04 -9.87 8.77
N VAL A 197 -11.96 -9.97 10.10
CA VAL A 197 -11.05 -9.19 10.93
C VAL A 197 -10.02 -10.11 11.56
N ILE A 198 -8.75 -9.83 11.35
CA ILE A 198 -7.62 -10.50 12.00
C ILE A 198 -6.96 -9.47 12.90
N GLU A 199 -6.99 -9.70 14.21
CA GLU A 199 -6.50 -8.69 15.14
C GLU A 199 -5.79 -9.21 16.39
N GLY A 200 -4.81 -8.44 16.86
CA GLY A 200 -4.04 -8.79 18.06
C GLY A 200 -3.29 -10.12 17.97
N CYS A 201 -3.12 -10.70 16.78
CA CYS A 201 -2.44 -11.97 16.59
C CYS A 201 -0.93 -11.78 16.50
N ASP A 202 -0.19 -12.82 16.90
CA ASP A 202 1.26 -12.93 16.78
C ASP A 202 1.57 -14.08 15.82
N ILE A 203 2.20 -13.79 14.67
CA ILE A 203 2.38 -14.74 13.57
C ILE A 203 3.87 -14.82 13.22
N SER A 204 4.48 -16.00 13.35
CA SER A 204 5.92 -16.19 13.12
C SER A 204 6.35 -17.58 12.65
N GLY A 205 7.58 -17.71 12.16
CA GLY A 205 8.20 -19.00 11.83
C GLY A 205 7.49 -19.81 10.73
N TRP A 206 6.76 -19.16 9.84
CA TRP A 206 6.11 -19.82 8.70
C TRP A 206 7.09 -20.00 7.53
N GLY A 207 6.77 -20.93 6.63
CA GLY A 207 7.34 -20.99 5.29
C GLY A 207 8.35 -22.11 5.07
N ARG A 208 8.43 -22.55 3.81
CA ARG A 208 9.27 -23.66 3.36
C ARG A 208 10.63 -23.17 2.93
N LYS A 209 11.66 -23.99 3.14
CA LYS A 209 12.98 -23.76 2.55
C LYS A 209 12.94 -24.09 1.06
N ASP A 210 13.49 -23.22 0.22
CA ASP A 210 13.76 -23.57 -1.17
C ASP A 210 14.84 -24.66 -1.22
N PRO A 211 14.58 -25.84 -1.81
CA PRO A 211 15.56 -26.92 -1.87
C PRO A 211 16.81 -26.59 -2.69
N ALA A 212 16.75 -25.58 -3.57
CA ALA A 212 17.88 -25.08 -4.35
C ALA A 212 18.67 -23.97 -3.63
N SER A 213 18.35 -23.66 -2.37
CA SER A 213 19.09 -22.70 -1.54
C SER A 213 20.57 -23.06 -1.44
N ALA A 214 21.45 -22.08 -1.61
CA ALA A 214 22.88 -22.25 -1.39
C ALA A 214 23.19 -22.51 0.10
N PRO A 215 24.29 -23.21 0.42
CA PRO A 215 24.78 -23.33 1.80
C PRO A 215 24.97 -21.95 2.45
N GLY A 216 24.46 -21.76 3.67
CA GLY A 216 24.58 -20.49 4.41
C GLY A 216 23.56 -19.41 4.05
N LEU A 217 22.74 -19.61 3.00
CA LEU A 217 21.66 -18.69 2.62
C LEU A 217 20.34 -19.48 2.46
N PRO A 218 19.66 -19.82 3.57
CA PRO A 218 18.44 -20.61 3.51
C PRO A 218 17.29 -19.73 3.04
N LEU A 219 17.00 -19.77 1.74
CA LEU A 219 15.96 -18.96 1.13
C LEU A 219 14.59 -19.57 1.38
N GLN A 220 13.61 -18.71 1.67
CA GLN A 220 12.21 -19.11 1.69
C GLN A 220 11.68 -19.34 0.27
N VAL A 221 10.77 -20.29 0.10
CA VAL A 221 9.98 -20.43 -1.14
C VAL A 221 9.18 -19.16 -1.38
N GLN A 222 9.23 -18.65 -2.61
CA GLN A 222 8.55 -17.40 -3.00
C GLN A 222 7.05 -17.47 -2.67
N LEU A 223 6.52 -16.37 -2.12
CA LEU A 223 5.10 -16.16 -1.75
C LEU A 223 4.60 -16.88 -0.49
N ASP A 224 5.41 -17.71 0.18
CA ASP A 224 5.04 -18.23 1.49
C ASP A 224 4.91 -17.05 2.47
N SER A 225 3.72 -16.90 3.08
CA SER A 225 3.27 -15.62 3.65
C SER A 225 2.72 -15.75 5.06
N GLY A 226 2.92 -14.72 5.89
CA GLY A 226 2.35 -14.68 7.24
C GLY A 226 0.82 -14.72 7.20
N ILE A 227 0.22 -13.86 6.38
CA ILE A 227 -1.21 -13.84 6.08
C ILE A 227 -1.40 -13.96 4.56
N TYR A 228 -2.11 -14.99 4.13
CA TYR A 228 -2.40 -15.27 2.73
C TYR A 228 -3.90 -15.29 2.47
N SER A 229 -4.36 -14.77 1.33
CA SER A 229 -5.73 -15.00 0.86
C SER A 229 -5.76 -15.88 -0.38
N GLU A 230 -6.79 -16.72 -0.47
CA GLU A 230 -7.08 -17.60 -1.60
C GLU A 230 -8.49 -17.32 -2.11
N GLY A 231 -8.59 -16.74 -3.31
CA GLY A 231 -9.86 -16.48 -3.98
C GLY A 231 -9.99 -15.04 -4.50
N ASP A 232 -10.83 -14.86 -5.51
CA ASP A 232 -11.10 -13.57 -6.16
C ASP A 232 -12.30 -12.82 -5.57
N ASP A 233 -13.19 -13.47 -4.82
CA ASP A 233 -14.31 -12.83 -4.10
C ASP A 233 -13.92 -12.26 -2.73
N VAL A 234 -12.63 -12.29 -2.38
CA VAL A 234 -12.14 -11.72 -1.12
C VAL A 234 -12.44 -10.22 -1.05
N GLU A 235 -13.15 -9.77 -0.02
CA GLU A 235 -13.56 -8.36 0.12
C GLU A 235 -13.62 -7.95 1.60
N ARG A 236 -13.32 -6.69 1.92
CA ARG A 236 -13.48 -6.15 3.30
C ARG A 236 -12.74 -6.96 4.37
N ILE A 237 -11.46 -7.21 4.10
CA ILE A 237 -10.52 -7.80 5.06
C ILE A 237 -9.87 -6.69 5.88
N VAL A 238 -9.94 -6.82 7.20
CA VAL A 238 -9.28 -5.93 8.16
C VAL A 238 -8.15 -6.69 8.85
N ILE A 239 -6.92 -6.24 8.66
CA ILE A 239 -5.73 -6.75 9.37
C ILE A 239 -5.27 -5.65 10.31
N GLN A 240 -5.45 -5.82 11.62
CA GLN A 240 -5.12 -4.74 12.57
C GLN A 240 -4.49 -5.18 13.88
N GLY A 241 -3.52 -4.40 14.40
CA GLY A 241 -2.94 -4.69 15.71
C GLY A 241 -2.16 -6.00 15.79
N ASN A 242 -1.77 -6.59 14.66
CA ASN A 242 -1.03 -7.85 14.63
C ASN A 242 0.48 -7.62 14.62
N ARG A 243 1.22 -8.62 15.10
CA ARG A 243 2.64 -8.80 14.81
C ARG A 243 2.77 -9.94 13.81
N VAL A 244 3.36 -9.67 12.66
CA VAL A 244 3.65 -10.70 11.66
C VAL A 244 5.13 -10.60 11.33
N HIS A 245 5.91 -11.55 11.86
CA HIS A 245 7.34 -11.34 11.98
C HIS A 245 8.14 -12.62 11.90
N HIS A 246 9.42 -12.48 11.55
CA HIS A 246 10.39 -13.59 11.55
C HIS A 246 9.86 -14.81 10.76
N PRO A 247 9.70 -14.69 9.42
CA PRO A 247 9.53 -15.89 8.59
C PRO A 247 10.62 -16.91 8.90
N ARG A 248 10.36 -18.20 8.66
CA ARG A 248 11.31 -19.26 9.06
C ARG A 248 12.65 -19.16 8.34
N TYR A 249 12.62 -18.69 7.10
CA TYR A 249 13.77 -18.59 6.22
C TYR A 249 13.86 -17.17 5.65
N THR A 250 15.06 -16.76 5.26
CA THR A 250 15.32 -15.40 4.79
C THR A 250 14.99 -15.24 3.31
N ALA A 251 14.97 -13.99 2.84
CA ALA A 251 15.11 -13.64 1.44
C ALA A 251 16.59 -13.46 1.03
N ASN A 252 16.89 -13.60 -0.26
CA ASN A 252 18.15 -13.09 -0.80
C ASN A 252 18.05 -11.58 -0.96
N ASP A 253 19.18 -10.88 -0.93
CA ASP A 253 19.24 -9.51 -1.42
C ASP A 253 19.70 -9.45 -2.88
N TRP A 254 19.69 -8.24 -3.45
CA TRP A 254 20.03 -8.00 -4.85
C TRP A 254 21.50 -8.27 -5.21
N THR A 255 22.37 -8.55 -4.24
CA THR A 255 23.77 -8.97 -4.46
C THR A 255 23.92 -10.50 -4.53
N GLN A 256 22.87 -11.22 -4.14
CA GLN A 256 22.82 -12.66 -4.00
C GLN A 256 21.87 -13.28 -5.06
N PRO A 257 22.14 -14.51 -5.53
CA PRO A 257 21.30 -15.16 -6.52
C PRO A 257 19.99 -15.70 -5.91
N SER A 258 18.90 -15.57 -6.65
CA SER A 258 17.63 -16.25 -6.43
C SER A 258 17.50 -17.46 -7.36
N PRO A 259 17.34 -18.68 -6.81
CA PRO A 259 17.00 -19.86 -7.60
C PRO A 259 15.66 -19.75 -8.32
N HIS A 260 14.66 -19.13 -7.70
CA HIS A 260 13.31 -18.96 -8.27
C HIS A 260 13.33 -18.05 -9.49
N PHE A 261 13.89 -16.84 -9.35
CA PHE A 261 13.89 -15.85 -10.43
C PHE A 261 15.02 -16.05 -11.44
N LYS A 262 16.01 -16.93 -11.15
CA LYS A 262 17.21 -17.13 -11.98
C LYS A 262 17.93 -15.82 -12.29
N SER A 263 17.94 -14.94 -11.29
CA SER A 263 18.54 -13.61 -11.31
C SER A 263 18.91 -13.24 -9.87
N ASN A 264 19.26 -11.98 -9.61
CA ASN A 264 19.43 -11.51 -8.23
C ASN A 264 18.16 -10.88 -7.64
N HIS A 265 17.02 -10.94 -8.34
CA HIS A 265 15.76 -10.45 -7.77
C HIS A 265 15.47 -11.19 -6.45
N PRO A 266 15.15 -10.49 -5.34
CA PRO A 266 14.82 -11.12 -4.09
C PRO A 266 13.65 -12.07 -4.20
N GLN A 267 13.93 -13.30 -3.83
CA GLN A 267 12.97 -14.33 -3.49
C GLN A 267 12.87 -14.41 -1.97
N GLY A 268 11.67 -14.64 -1.45
CA GLY A 268 11.49 -14.97 -0.05
C GLY A 268 10.04 -14.80 0.44
N ALA A 269 9.93 -14.61 1.75
CA ALA A 269 8.68 -14.48 2.45
C ALA A 269 7.99 -13.13 2.22
N LYS A 270 6.66 -13.12 2.39
CA LYS A 270 5.86 -11.89 2.54
C LYS A 270 5.14 -11.87 3.88
N ALA A 271 4.81 -10.69 4.39
CA ALA A 271 3.95 -10.58 5.56
C ALA A 271 2.47 -10.75 5.18
N VAL A 272 2.03 -10.04 4.13
CA VAL A 272 0.66 -10.13 3.61
C VAL A 272 0.68 -10.28 2.11
N TYR A 273 0.00 -11.31 1.59
CA TYR A 273 -0.14 -11.53 0.17
C TYR A 273 -1.53 -12.06 -0.18
N PHE A 274 -2.23 -11.36 -1.07
CA PHE A 274 -3.56 -11.73 -1.53
C PHE A 274 -3.51 -12.16 -3.00
N ARG A 275 -3.93 -13.40 -3.29
CA ARG A 275 -3.91 -13.97 -4.64
C ARG A 275 -5.08 -14.94 -4.89
N PRO A 276 -5.74 -14.90 -6.06
CA PRO A 276 -5.65 -13.90 -7.14
C PRO A 276 -6.06 -12.49 -6.66
N PRO A 277 -5.99 -11.46 -7.53
CA PRO A 277 -6.53 -10.14 -7.20
C PRO A 277 -7.97 -10.23 -6.69
N THR A 278 -8.24 -9.50 -5.61
CA THR A 278 -9.48 -9.61 -4.83
C THR A 278 -10.53 -8.60 -5.32
N ARG A 279 -11.66 -8.50 -4.62
CA ARG A 279 -12.65 -7.42 -4.82
C ARG A 279 -12.25 -6.10 -4.15
N GLY A 280 -11.27 -6.14 -3.24
CA GLY A 280 -10.71 -4.98 -2.55
C GLY A 280 -11.51 -4.51 -1.32
N ASN A 281 -11.50 -3.21 -1.11
CA ASN A 281 -12.02 -2.53 0.08
C ASN A 281 -11.40 -3.07 1.38
N HIS A 282 -10.08 -3.25 1.42
CA HIS A 282 -9.34 -3.81 2.55
C HIS A 282 -8.77 -2.71 3.45
N VAL A 283 -8.57 -3.01 4.73
CA VAL A 283 -7.89 -2.10 5.67
C VAL A 283 -6.77 -2.84 6.40
N ILE A 284 -5.54 -2.36 6.26
CA ILE A 284 -4.37 -2.87 6.98
C ILE A 284 -3.85 -1.76 7.88
N ARG A 285 -4.08 -1.87 9.20
CA ARG A 285 -3.74 -0.77 10.12
C ARG A 285 -3.13 -1.18 11.45
N PHE A 286 -2.20 -0.37 11.94
CA PHE A 286 -1.63 -0.54 13.29
C PHE A 286 -0.95 -1.90 13.51
N ASN A 287 -0.40 -2.52 12.46
CA ASN A 287 0.35 -3.76 12.57
C ASN A 287 1.86 -3.50 12.63
N GLU A 288 2.59 -4.47 13.17
CA GLU A 288 4.05 -4.55 13.10
C GLU A 288 4.44 -5.71 12.17
N PHE A 289 5.12 -5.36 11.08
CA PHE A 289 5.71 -6.30 10.14
C PHE A 289 7.23 -6.16 10.21
N TYR A 290 7.94 -7.17 10.70
CA TYR A 290 9.38 -7.05 10.95
C TYR A 290 10.09 -8.40 10.98
N GLY A 291 11.40 -8.38 10.82
CA GLY A 291 12.25 -9.56 10.88
C GLY A 291 13.54 -9.21 11.59
N ASP A 292 14.63 -9.76 11.10
CA ASP A 292 16.00 -9.41 11.43
C ASP A 292 16.90 -9.81 10.25
N ASP A 293 18.22 -9.75 10.42
CA ASP A 293 19.18 -10.12 9.37
C ASP A 293 19.12 -11.61 8.96
N ALA A 294 18.54 -12.48 9.78
CA ALA A 294 18.36 -13.91 9.50
C ALA A 294 16.96 -14.25 8.96
N HIS A 295 16.02 -13.30 9.00
CA HIS A 295 14.61 -13.51 8.67
C HIS A 295 14.03 -12.34 7.85
N LEU A 296 14.73 -11.94 6.79
CA LEU A 296 14.30 -10.85 5.93
C LEU A 296 13.10 -11.26 5.07
N PHE A 297 12.17 -10.33 4.86
CA PHE A 297 11.15 -10.45 3.81
C PHE A 297 11.76 -10.17 2.43
N ASN A 298 11.15 -10.70 1.37
CA ASN A 298 11.46 -10.22 0.01
C ASN A 298 10.78 -8.85 -0.16
N ASP A 299 9.45 -8.86 -0.14
CA ASP A 299 8.57 -7.70 -0.03
C ASP A 299 7.72 -7.89 1.22
N VAL A 300 7.36 -6.80 1.91
CA VAL A 300 6.54 -6.95 3.11
C VAL A 300 5.06 -7.12 2.74
N LEU A 301 4.53 -6.17 1.96
CA LEU A 301 3.11 -6.12 1.61
C LEU A 301 2.88 -6.19 0.11
N PHE A 302 2.14 -7.23 -0.31
CA PHE A 302 1.71 -7.47 -1.68
C PHE A 302 2.85 -7.69 -2.67
N GLU A 303 2.46 -8.13 -3.86
CA GLU A 303 3.31 -8.19 -5.05
C GLU A 303 2.39 -7.98 -6.25
N SER A 304 2.93 -7.40 -7.31
CA SER A 304 2.18 -7.29 -8.56
C SER A 304 1.87 -8.65 -9.20
N VAL A 305 0.64 -8.81 -9.69
CA VAL A 305 0.32 -9.91 -10.60
C VAL A 305 0.69 -9.50 -12.02
N GLY A 306 1.82 -10.04 -12.53
CA GLY A 306 2.23 -9.86 -13.92
C GLY A 306 1.12 -10.30 -14.90
N GLY A 307 0.94 -9.57 -16.01
CA GLY A 307 -0.09 -9.86 -17.00
C GLY A 307 -0.21 -8.82 -18.12
N ALA A 308 -0.90 -9.20 -19.20
CA ALA A 308 -1.26 -8.29 -20.29
C ALA A 308 -2.25 -7.22 -19.83
N ARG A 309 -2.40 -6.14 -20.60
CA ARG A 309 -3.38 -5.08 -20.32
C ARG A 309 -4.82 -5.58 -20.61
N PRO A 310 -5.83 -5.15 -19.83
CA PRO A 310 -5.71 -4.48 -18.53
C PRO A 310 -5.19 -5.45 -17.45
N SER A 311 -4.19 -5.02 -16.65
CA SER A 311 -3.67 -5.86 -15.55
C SER A 311 -4.64 -5.76 -14.37
N PRO A 312 -4.99 -6.90 -13.73
CA PRO A 312 -5.86 -6.90 -12.56
C PRO A 312 -5.19 -6.28 -11.32
N GLY A 313 -3.92 -5.85 -11.42
CA GLY A 313 -3.19 -5.21 -10.33
C GLY A 313 -2.57 -6.22 -9.38
N ASN A 314 -2.73 -5.95 -8.09
CA ASN A 314 -2.36 -6.84 -7.01
C ASN A 314 -3.60 -7.18 -6.17
N GLY A 315 -3.40 -7.93 -5.08
CA GLY A 315 -4.47 -8.34 -4.20
C GLY A 315 -5.16 -7.24 -3.36
N LEU A 316 -4.77 -5.96 -3.44
CA LEU A 316 -5.57 -4.87 -2.84
C LEU A 316 -6.77 -4.47 -3.71
N ALA A 317 -6.65 -4.63 -5.03
CA ALA A 317 -7.62 -4.21 -6.04
C ALA A 317 -8.08 -2.74 -5.96
N ARG A 318 -8.95 -2.35 -5.02
CA ARG A 318 -9.55 -1.01 -5.00
C ARG A 318 -9.99 -0.56 -3.62
N ASP A 319 -10.19 0.74 -3.46
CA ASP A 319 -10.89 1.35 -2.31
C ASP A 319 -10.31 0.96 -0.94
N SER A 320 -8.99 0.77 -0.85
CA SER A 320 -8.32 0.15 0.31
C SER A 320 -7.37 1.11 1.05
N ASP A 321 -7.20 0.86 2.35
CA ASP A 321 -6.41 1.69 3.25
C ASP A 321 -5.25 0.91 3.88
N ILE A 322 -4.07 1.52 3.92
CA ILE A 322 -2.90 0.98 4.62
C ILE A 322 -2.32 2.07 5.51
N HIS A 323 -2.51 1.98 6.82
CA HIS A 323 -2.14 3.10 7.69
C HIS A 323 -1.68 2.77 9.11
N GLY A 324 -0.80 3.60 9.65
CA GLY A 324 -0.35 3.46 11.04
C GLY A 324 0.47 2.19 11.31
N ASN A 325 0.96 1.50 10.28
CA ASN A 325 1.76 0.28 10.43
C ASN A 325 3.25 0.61 10.63
N LEU A 326 3.97 -0.28 11.31
CA LEU A 326 5.42 -0.38 11.22
C LEU A 326 5.75 -1.47 10.19
N ILE A 327 6.50 -1.11 9.15
CA ILE A 327 6.86 -2.00 8.05
C ILE A 327 8.38 -2.04 7.95
N ALA A 328 8.98 -3.22 8.14
CA ALA A 328 10.42 -3.32 8.26
C ALA A 328 11.02 -4.59 7.67
N ASP A 329 12.35 -4.52 7.48
CA ASP A 329 13.25 -5.65 7.25
C ASP A 329 12.95 -6.45 5.98
N CYS A 330 12.95 -5.77 4.83
CA CYS A 330 12.84 -6.41 3.52
C CYS A 330 14.02 -6.09 2.60
N THR A 331 14.29 -6.98 1.65
CA THR A 331 15.39 -6.82 0.69
C THR A 331 14.97 -6.19 -0.64
N ASP A 332 13.68 -6.22 -0.97
CA ASP A 332 13.11 -5.61 -2.17
C ASP A 332 12.15 -4.46 -1.81
N ASP A 333 10.83 -4.64 -1.87
CA ASP A 333 9.89 -3.54 -1.67
C ASP A 333 9.16 -3.59 -0.31
N GLY A 334 9.08 -2.46 0.38
CA GLY A 334 8.27 -2.34 1.60
C GLY A 334 6.79 -2.61 1.32
N MET A 335 6.31 -2.14 0.17
CA MET A 335 5.02 -2.53 -0.39
C MET A 335 4.95 -2.30 -1.89
N GLU A 336 4.22 -3.18 -2.58
CA GLU A 336 3.89 -3.02 -3.99
C GLU A 336 2.40 -2.75 -4.17
N ILE A 337 2.05 -1.49 -4.45
CA ILE A 337 0.68 -1.01 -4.69
C ILE A 337 0.48 -0.58 -6.14
N GLU A 338 0.89 -1.43 -7.09
CA GLU A 338 0.99 -1.06 -8.48
C GLU A 338 -0.13 -1.58 -9.41
N ARG A 339 -0.18 -1.00 -10.62
CA ARG A 339 -0.99 -1.38 -11.79
C ARG A 339 -2.49 -1.15 -11.63
N GLY A 340 -3.26 -2.24 -11.60
CA GLY A 340 -4.72 -2.33 -11.67
C GLY A 340 -5.49 -1.59 -10.58
N THR A 341 -4.79 -1.05 -9.58
CA THR A 341 -5.41 -0.60 -8.35
C THR A 341 -5.93 0.84 -8.39
N ARG A 342 -6.95 1.16 -7.59
CA ARG A 342 -7.58 2.50 -7.57
C ARG A 342 -8.13 2.86 -6.20
N ASN A 343 -8.21 4.16 -5.89
CA ASN A 343 -8.60 4.69 -4.59
C ASN A 343 -7.83 4.04 -3.44
N ILE A 344 -6.53 3.84 -3.62
CA ILE A 344 -5.66 3.29 -2.58
C ILE A 344 -5.10 4.44 -1.75
N ARG A 345 -5.19 4.33 -0.42
CA ARG A 345 -4.76 5.37 0.52
C ARG A 345 -3.76 4.79 1.51
N VAL A 346 -2.55 5.34 1.51
CA VAL A 346 -1.41 4.87 2.33
C VAL A 346 -0.94 6.02 3.21
N TRP A 347 -1.14 5.94 4.53
CA TRP A 347 -0.74 7.04 5.40
C TRP A 347 -0.29 6.71 6.81
N GLY A 348 0.52 7.59 7.38
CA GLY A 348 0.94 7.45 8.79
C GLY A 348 1.70 6.16 9.08
N ASN A 349 2.25 5.49 8.06
CA ASN A 349 3.08 4.31 8.27
C ASN A 349 4.53 4.73 8.54
N VAL A 350 5.24 3.91 9.29
CA VAL A 350 6.69 4.04 9.51
C VAL A 350 7.37 2.88 8.82
N PHE A 351 8.32 3.19 7.94
CA PHE A 351 9.14 2.22 7.23
C PHE A 351 10.56 2.23 7.76
N ASP A 352 11.11 1.05 8.06
CA ASP A 352 12.45 0.93 8.60
C ASP A 352 13.18 -0.26 8.00
N ARG A 353 14.35 -0.04 7.38
CA ARG A 353 15.07 -1.07 6.63
C ARG A 353 14.23 -1.71 5.52
N ALA A 354 13.52 -0.88 4.76
CA ALA A 354 12.94 -1.30 3.48
C ALA A 354 14.05 -1.37 2.41
N GLY A 355 13.99 -2.36 1.52
CA GLY A 355 15.00 -2.70 0.52
C GLY A 355 15.21 -1.67 -0.58
N ILE A 356 15.06 -2.12 -1.83
CA ILE A 356 15.19 -1.29 -3.02
C ILE A 356 14.15 -0.18 -3.06
N LYS A 357 12.92 -0.42 -2.56
CA LYS A 357 11.88 0.62 -2.53
C LYS A 357 11.09 0.53 -1.25
N THR A 358 10.74 1.67 -0.69
CA THR A 358 9.78 1.75 0.41
C THR A 358 8.37 1.51 -0.10
N ILE A 359 7.97 2.25 -1.13
CA ILE A 359 6.65 2.13 -1.75
C ILE A 359 6.83 2.12 -3.28
N CYS A 360 6.38 1.03 -3.90
CA CYS A 360 6.25 0.90 -5.35
C CYS A 360 4.79 1.16 -5.75
N SER A 361 4.56 2.16 -6.61
CA SER A 361 3.23 2.54 -7.07
C SER A 361 3.27 2.90 -8.55
N LEU A 362 2.77 2.01 -9.41
CA LEU A 362 2.64 2.25 -10.85
C LEU A 362 1.17 2.38 -11.28
N PRO A 363 0.53 3.55 -11.10
CA PRO A 363 -0.91 3.70 -11.32
C PRO A 363 -1.31 3.50 -12.79
N TRP A 364 -1.83 2.33 -13.16
CA TRP A 364 -2.50 2.14 -14.46
C TRP A 364 -3.94 2.62 -14.36
N HIS A 365 -4.57 2.41 -13.21
CA HIS A 365 -5.83 3.04 -12.80
C HIS A 365 -5.54 3.98 -11.63
N GLY A 366 -6.51 4.74 -11.13
CA GLY A 366 -6.26 5.66 -10.02
C GLY A 366 -7.56 6.27 -9.49
N PRO A 367 -7.45 7.23 -8.55
CA PRO A 367 -6.22 7.80 -7.99
C PRO A 367 -5.59 6.98 -6.85
N TYR A 368 -4.35 7.34 -6.48
CA TYR A 368 -3.63 6.87 -5.29
C TYR A 368 -3.26 8.04 -4.39
N TYR A 369 -3.22 7.81 -3.09
CA TYR A 369 -2.86 8.81 -2.09
C TYR A 369 -1.81 8.22 -1.15
N ILE A 370 -0.61 8.80 -1.15
CA ILE A 370 0.50 8.42 -0.25
C ILE A 370 0.82 9.64 0.59
N PHE A 371 0.47 9.62 1.88
CA PHE A 371 0.63 10.82 2.70
C PHE A 371 1.03 10.60 4.14
N ARG A 372 1.73 11.54 4.75
CA ARG A 372 2.12 11.46 6.18
C ARG A 372 2.88 10.18 6.57
N ASN A 373 3.54 9.51 5.63
CA ASN A 373 4.39 8.37 5.93
C ASN A 373 5.80 8.84 6.31
N VAL A 374 6.48 8.05 7.13
CA VAL A 374 7.87 8.29 7.54
C VAL A 374 8.72 7.13 7.07
N VAL A 375 9.76 7.43 6.30
CA VAL A 375 10.78 6.45 5.87
C VAL A 375 12.03 6.71 6.68
N VAL A 376 12.52 5.73 7.42
CA VAL A 376 13.57 5.92 8.42
C VAL A 376 14.95 5.49 7.92
N ARG A 377 15.04 4.25 7.44
CA ARG A 377 16.27 3.64 6.94
C ARG A 377 15.95 2.76 5.75
N HIS A 378 16.94 2.62 4.88
CA HIS A 378 16.96 1.57 3.86
C HIS A 378 17.74 0.35 4.37
N TYR A 379 17.32 -0.83 3.91
CA TYR A 379 18.14 -2.02 4.03
C TYR A 379 19.36 -1.85 3.12
N VAL A 380 20.52 -2.21 3.66
CA VAL A 380 21.79 -2.16 2.95
C VAL A 380 22.38 -3.57 2.98
N PRO A 381 22.59 -4.21 1.82
CA PRO A 381 23.19 -5.54 1.77
C PRO A 381 24.63 -5.50 2.30
N ALA A 382 25.16 -6.66 2.69
CA ALA A 382 26.51 -6.78 3.25
C ALA A 382 27.62 -6.43 2.24
N GLU A 383 27.42 -6.74 0.96
CA GLU A 383 28.35 -6.49 -0.14
C GLU A 383 27.74 -5.47 -1.15
N PRO A 384 27.47 -4.21 -0.73
CA PRO A 384 26.75 -3.24 -1.54
C PRO A 384 27.44 -2.89 -2.87
N GLU A 385 28.75 -3.11 -2.97
CA GLU A 385 29.54 -2.97 -4.20
C GLU A 385 29.20 -4.01 -5.29
N ARG A 386 28.55 -5.12 -4.91
CA ARG A 386 28.11 -6.17 -5.84
C ARG A 386 26.70 -5.99 -6.36
N LEU A 387 25.99 -4.95 -5.92
CA LEU A 387 24.66 -4.64 -6.44
C LEU A 387 24.73 -4.53 -7.98
N PRO A 388 23.86 -5.24 -8.72
CA PRO A 388 23.85 -5.18 -10.17
C PRO A 388 23.73 -3.74 -10.62
N ARG A 389 24.63 -3.30 -11.51
CA ARG A 389 24.67 -1.97 -12.17
C ARG A 389 23.38 -1.56 -12.90
N GLN A 390 22.35 -2.39 -12.86
CA GLN A 390 21.12 -2.32 -13.64
C GLN A 390 19.86 -2.22 -12.76
N PHE A 391 19.92 -2.61 -11.47
CA PHE A 391 18.80 -2.52 -10.52
C PHE A 391 19.06 -1.53 -9.37
N CYS A 392 20.31 -1.11 -9.25
CA CYS A 392 20.70 0.25 -9.00
C CYS A 392 21.53 0.57 -10.24
N PHE A 393 21.25 1.64 -11.00
CA PHE A 393 22.20 2.07 -12.05
C PHE A 393 23.61 2.15 -11.43
N PRO A 394 24.74 2.17 -12.18
CA PRO A 394 26.09 2.24 -11.60
C PRO A 394 26.26 3.33 -10.54
N GLU A 395 25.27 4.22 -10.50
CA GLU A 395 25.08 5.26 -9.56
C GLU A 395 24.10 4.96 -8.34
N MET A 396 22.85 4.46 -8.41
CA MET A 396 21.80 4.98 -7.48
C MET A 396 20.77 4.05 -6.77
N ARG A 397 20.33 4.40 -5.54
CA ARG A 397 19.23 3.81 -4.71
C ARG A 397 18.01 4.76 -4.50
N ALA A 398 16.79 4.20 -4.49
CA ALA A 398 15.49 4.90 -4.45
C ALA A 398 14.72 4.72 -3.12
N CYS A 399 13.92 5.70 -2.67
CA CYS A 399 12.84 5.45 -1.69
C CYS A 399 11.53 5.04 -2.34
N PHE A 400 11.14 5.76 -3.37
CA PHE A 400 9.83 5.68 -3.98
C PHE A 400 10.02 5.38 -5.47
N LEU A 401 9.44 4.28 -5.93
CA LEU A 401 9.20 4.08 -7.35
C LEU A 401 7.75 4.42 -7.60
N ILE A 402 7.52 5.65 -8.01
CA ILE A 402 6.20 6.14 -8.34
C ILE A 402 6.27 6.61 -9.78
N GLY A 403 5.47 6.03 -10.67
CA GLY A 403 5.51 6.48 -12.05
C GLY A 403 4.63 5.69 -13.02
N LEU A 404 4.71 6.09 -14.29
CA LEU A 404 3.85 5.55 -15.34
C LEU A 404 4.13 4.08 -15.59
N GLY A 405 3.20 3.23 -15.20
CA GLY A 405 3.42 1.82 -15.43
C GLY A 405 3.51 1.49 -16.93
N ARG A 406 4.63 0.89 -17.31
CA ARG A 406 4.87 0.46 -18.70
C ARG A 406 4.07 -0.81 -18.97
N GLY A 407 3.54 -0.94 -20.18
CA GLY A 407 2.90 -2.16 -20.63
C GLY A 407 3.90 -3.33 -20.72
N PRO A 408 3.43 -4.56 -20.96
CA PRO A 408 4.27 -5.77 -20.99
C PRO A 408 5.50 -5.67 -21.92
N ASN A 409 5.39 -4.86 -22.98
CA ASN A 409 6.45 -4.66 -23.98
C ASN A 409 7.33 -3.42 -23.70
N GLY A 410 7.16 -2.75 -22.55
CA GLY A 410 7.85 -1.50 -22.23
C GLY A 410 7.22 -0.24 -22.84
N ALA A 411 6.11 -0.37 -23.58
CA ALA A 411 5.37 0.76 -24.15
C ALA A 411 4.74 1.63 -23.05
N PRO A 412 4.72 2.97 -23.18
CA PRO A 412 4.02 3.85 -22.25
C PRO A 412 2.53 3.47 -22.12
N ALA A 413 1.93 3.71 -20.95
CA ALA A 413 0.47 3.79 -20.86
C ALA A 413 -0.07 4.85 -21.85
N GLY A 414 -1.15 4.52 -22.56
CA GLY A 414 -1.85 5.52 -23.38
C GLY A 414 -2.32 6.67 -22.48
N PRO A 415 -2.57 7.89 -22.98
CA PRO A 415 -2.98 9.03 -22.16
C PRO A 415 -4.19 8.75 -21.25
N GLU A 416 -5.10 7.87 -21.69
CA GLU A 416 -6.31 7.49 -20.97
C GLU A 416 -6.05 6.45 -19.85
N GLU A 417 -4.95 5.69 -19.93
CA GLU A 417 -4.60 4.58 -19.03
C GLU A 417 -3.61 4.99 -17.92
N ARG A 418 -3.66 6.25 -17.50
CA ARG A 418 -2.69 6.85 -16.56
C ARG A 418 -3.39 7.30 -15.29
N GLY A 419 -3.41 6.45 -14.27
CA GLY A 419 -3.93 6.84 -12.97
C GLY A 419 -3.14 7.98 -12.32
N MET A 420 -3.84 8.80 -11.54
CA MET A 420 -3.24 9.92 -10.81
C MET A 420 -2.66 9.48 -9.45
N GLY A 421 -1.43 9.87 -9.14
CA GLY A 421 -0.81 9.70 -7.82
C GLY A 421 -0.68 11.02 -7.06
N TYR A 422 -1.13 11.04 -5.82
CA TYR A 422 -1.05 12.18 -4.92
C TYR A 422 -0.11 11.84 -3.76
N VAL A 423 0.98 12.58 -3.61
CA VAL A 423 2.03 12.29 -2.63
C VAL A 423 2.20 13.52 -1.74
N TYR A 424 1.71 13.46 -0.50
CA TYR A 424 1.59 14.64 0.35
C TYR A 424 2.20 14.46 1.73
N HIS A 425 2.91 15.45 2.26
CA HIS A 425 3.32 15.41 3.68
C HIS A 425 4.13 14.17 4.08
N ASN A 426 4.89 13.52 3.20
CA ASN A 426 5.75 12.40 3.61
C ASN A 426 7.10 12.95 4.11
N THR A 427 7.74 12.26 5.06
CA THR A 427 9.10 12.59 5.51
C THR A 427 10.01 11.40 5.24
N VAL A 428 11.07 11.65 4.48
CA VAL A 428 12.10 10.66 4.18
C VAL A 428 13.38 11.01 4.91
N PHE A 429 13.83 10.08 5.74
CA PHE A 429 15.15 10.06 6.31
C PHE A 429 16.11 9.27 5.40
N GLY A 430 17.14 9.91 4.81
CA GLY A 430 18.34 9.24 4.27
C GLY A 430 19.54 9.36 5.21
N PRO A 431 19.68 8.54 6.26
CA PRO A 431 20.67 8.80 7.30
C PRO A 431 22.11 8.60 6.80
N PRO A 432 23.11 9.25 7.44
CA PRO A 432 24.51 9.21 7.00
C PRO A 432 25.05 7.79 6.82
N GLY A 433 25.67 7.53 5.67
CA GLY A 433 26.24 6.22 5.33
C GLY A 433 25.25 5.21 4.74
N GLN A 434 23.96 5.53 4.65
CA GLN A 434 23.00 4.75 3.86
C GLN A 434 22.99 5.28 2.43
N ALA A 435 23.01 4.40 1.44
CA ALA A 435 22.98 4.88 0.06
C ALA A 435 21.56 5.27 -0.31
N MET A 436 21.35 6.56 -0.32
CA MET A 436 20.09 7.19 -0.68
C MET A 436 20.45 8.28 -1.68
N THR A 437 20.50 7.90 -2.95
CA THR A 437 20.97 8.83 -4.00
C THR A 437 19.81 9.57 -4.64
N PHE A 438 18.58 9.03 -4.61
CA PHE A 438 17.39 9.75 -5.03
C PHE A 438 16.10 9.28 -4.32
N VAL A 439 15.09 10.14 -4.21
CA VAL A 439 13.83 9.80 -3.55
C VAL A 439 12.82 9.22 -4.53
N LEU A 440 12.75 9.71 -5.77
CA LEU A 440 11.75 9.31 -6.77
C LEU A 440 12.37 8.91 -8.13
N GLN A 441 11.93 7.78 -8.69
CA GLN A 441 12.26 7.33 -10.06
C GLN A 441 10.99 7.02 -10.88
N PRO A 442 10.98 7.27 -12.20
CA PRO A 442 10.02 6.62 -13.09
C PRO A 442 10.45 5.17 -13.39
N PRO A 443 9.51 4.27 -13.74
CA PRO A 443 9.84 2.92 -14.20
C PRO A 443 10.55 2.97 -15.55
N SER A 444 11.86 2.77 -15.54
CA SER A 444 12.66 2.51 -16.74
C SER A 444 13.06 1.04 -16.77
N LYS A 445 13.17 0.45 -17.97
CA LYS A 445 13.67 -0.91 -18.11
C LYS A 445 15.18 -0.88 -17.77
N PRO A 446 15.66 -1.71 -16.83
CA PRO A 446 17.08 -1.89 -16.55
C PRO A 446 17.89 -2.05 -17.85
N GLY A 447 18.98 -1.31 -18.00
CA GLY A 447 19.91 -1.43 -19.14
C GLY A 447 19.45 -0.92 -20.51
N SER A 448 18.25 -0.33 -20.63
CA SER A 448 17.71 0.03 -21.96
C SER A 448 18.29 1.29 -22.61
N GLY A 449 19.05 2.12 -21.88
CA GLY A 449 19.45 3.45 -22.37
C GLY A 449 18.27 4.34 -22.76
N ALA A 450 17.04 3.95 -22.43
CA ALA A 450 15.84 4.62 -22.89
C ALA A 450 15.75 6.00 -22.23
N PRO A 451 15.45 7.06 -23.01
CA PRO A 451 15.30 8.40 -22.46
C PRO A 451 14.25 8.43 -21.36
N ALA A 452 14.35 9.46 -20.50
CA ALA A 452 13.33 9.79 -19.52
C ALA A 452 11.94 9.64 -20.15
N VAL A 453 10.99 9.07 -19.42
CA VAL A 453 9.62 8.97 -19.93
C VAL A 453 9.12 10.40 -20.16
N GLU A 454 9.16 10.87 -21.40
CA GLU A 454 8.47 12.08 -21.81
C GLU A 454 6.98 11.79 -21.74
N GLY A 455 6.33 12.46 -20.80
CA GLY A 455 4.92 12.30 -20.53
C GLY A 455 4.69 12.88 -19.16
N ASP A 456 3.98 14.00 -19.12
CA ASP A 456 3.57 14.67 -17.89
C ASP A 456 3.34 13.67 -16.77
N ALA A 457 4.10 13.81 -15.67
CA ALA A 457 3.87 12.99 -14.51
C ALA A 457 2.42 13.17 -14.10
N TRP A 458 1.62 12.12 -14.06
CA TRP A 458 0.29 12.15 -13.42
C TRP A 458 0.48 12.00 -11.92
N LEU A 459 1.34 12.86 -11.39
CA LEU A 459 1.68 12.97 -10.00
C LEU A 459 1.42 14.39 -9.55
N THR A 460 1.15 14.54 -8.26
CA THR A 460 1.19 15.82 -7.58
C THR A 460 1.87 15.60 -6.23
N LEU A 461 3.01 16.24 -6.04
CA LEU A 461 3.81 16.19 -4.84
C LEU A 461 3.71 17.53 -4.14
N ARG A 462 3.23 17.53 -2.89
CA ARG A 462 3.10 18.77 -2.10
C ARG A 462 3.50 18.51 -0.67
N ASN A 463 4.17 19.48 -0.07
CA ASN A 463 4.46 19.52 1.36
C ASN A 463 5.25 18.31 1.87
N ASN A 464 6.02 17.60 1.04
CA ASN A 464 6.87 16.51 1.53
C ASN A 464 8.22 17.05 2.00
N ILE A 465 8.95 16.23 2.78
CA ILE A 465 10.35 16.43 3.12
C ILE A 465 11.15 15.30 2.44
N TRP A 466 11.95 15.67 1.44
CA TRP A 466 12.79 14.77 0.66
C TRP A 466 14.26 15.06 0.96
N VAL A 467 14.81 14.34 1.94
CA VAL A 467 16.22 14.49 2.32
C VAL A 467 17.03 13.28 1.88
N THR A 468 18.09 13.54 1.14
CA THR A 468 19.09 12.55 0.74
C THR A 468 20.47 12.94 1.27
N GLU A 469 21.27 11.95 1.66
CA GLU A 469 22.67 12.16 2.03
C GLU A 469 23.55 11.39 1.02
N PRO A 470 24.72 11.91 0.66
CA PRO A 470 25.53 11.31 -0.39
C PRO A 470 26.01 9.94 0.03
N PHE A 471 25.76 8.96 -0.82
CA PHE A 471 26.54 7.74 -0.78
C PHE A 471 27.93 8.04 -1.34
N ARG A 472 28.94 7.31 -0.86
CA ARG A 472 30.41 7.52 -1.01
C ARG A 472 30.94 7.83 -2.42
N LEU A 473 30.12 7.90 -3.48
CA LEU A 473 30.52 8.02 -4.88
C LEU A 473 29.62 8.95 -5.75
N GLN A 474 28.75 9.84 -5.22
CA GLN A 474 27.76 10.53 -6.09
C GLN A 474 27.08 11.85 -5.65
N GLU A 475 26.41 12.48 -6.62
CA GLU A 475 25.47 13.60 -6.47
C GLU A 475 24.15 13.18 -5.79
N ASN A 476 23.59 14.06 -4.95
CA ASN A 476 22.31 13.87 -4.27
C ASN A 476 21.14 14.33 -5.16
N TRP A 477 20.09 13.52 -5.24
CA TRP A 477 18.86 13.88 -5.94
C TRP A 477 17.65 13.76 -5.02
N ALA A 478 16.65 14.62 -5.21
CA ALA A 478 15.30 14.40 -4.70
C ALA A 478 14.44 13.72 -5.77
N LEU A 479 14.65 14.09 -7.04
CA LEU A 479 13.98 13.50 -8.19
C LEU A 479 15.02 13.22 -9.27
N HIS A 480 15.08 11.98 -9.77
CA HIS A 480 16.10 11.59 -10.74
C HIS A 480 15.52 10.88 -11.97
N ARG A 481 16.12 11.14 -13.14
CA ARG A 481 15.74 10.63 -14.48
C ARG A 481 14.26 10.80 -14.82
N TRP A 482 13.66 11.86 -14.31
CA TRP A 482 12.30 12.23 -14.64
C TRP A 482 12.26 13.12 -15.88
N GLY A 483 11.34 12.85 -16.81
CA GLY A 483 11.00 13.73 -17.93
C GLY A 483 9.64 14.35 -17.65
N SER A 484 9.53 15.68 -17.70
CA SER A 484 8.25 16.35 -17.47
C SER A 484 8.13 17.59 -18.35
N THR A 485 6.93 17.85 -18.82
CA THR A 485 6.54 19.09 -19.50
C THR A 485 5.76 20.03 -18.58
N ARG A 486 5.43 19.59 -17.36
CA ARG A 486 4.73 20.39 -16.34
C ARG A 486 5.33 20.24 -14.94
N PRO A 487 5.22 21.26 -14.08
CA PRO A 487 5.61 21.15 -12.68
C PRO A 487 4.63 20.25 -11.93
N PHE A 488 5.18 19.34 -11.12
CA PHE A 488 4.38 18.46 -10.26
C PHE A 488 4.94 18.34 -8.84
N MET A 489 6.21 18.70 -8.60
CA MET A 489 6.83 18.80 -7.29
C MET A 489 6.89 20.28 -6.88
N ASP A 490 6.16 20.67 -5.85
CA ASP A 490 6.02 22.06 -5.43
C ASP A 490 5.70 22.13 -3.94
N HIS A 491 6.12 23.18 -3.22
CA HIS A 491 6.01 23.24 -1.75
C HIS A 491 6.68 22.08 -0.99
N ASP A 492 7.44 21.24 -1.68
CA ASP A 492 8.26 20.20 -1.06
C ASP A 492 9.58 20.80 -0.58
N LEU A 493 10.07 20.34 0.58
CA LEU A 493 11.39 20.67 1.10
C LEU A 493 12.40 19.62 0.65
N VAL A 494 13.39 20.06 -0.14
CA VAL A 494 14.40 19.16 -0.71
C VAL A 494 15.81 19.69 -0.52
N ASN A 495 16.77 18.78 -0.34
CA ASN A 495 18.19 19.12 -0.38
C ASN A 495 18.90 18.61 -1.64
N GLY A 496 18.45 17.52 -2.22
CA GLY A 496 18.99 16.94 -3.46
C GLY A 496 18.46 17.59 -4.74
N ALA A 497 19.20 17.45 -5.85
CA ALA A 497 18.85 17.97 -7.16
C ALA A 497 17.55 17.38 -7.74
N VAL A 498 16.95 18.09 -8.68
CA VAL A 498 15.75 17.65 -9.42
C VAL A 498 16.16 17.54 -10.89
N SER A 499 16.19 16.33 -11.44
CA SER A 499 16.78 16.06 -12.76
C SER A 499 16.09 16.75 -13.93
N SER A 500 14.79 17.01 -13.82
CA SER A 500 14.05 17.82 -14.79
C SER A 500 13.63 19.12 -14.10
N PRO A 501 14.21 20.27 -14.48
CA PRO A 501 13.77 21.57 -13.96
C PRO A 501 12.27 21.82 -14.19
N ALA A 502 11.70 21.32 -15.29
CA ALA A 502 10.28 21.43 -15.59
C ALA A 502 9.38 20.68 -14.60
N ALA A 503 9.90 19.68 -13.87
CA ALA A 503 9.16 18.99 -12.81
C ALA A 503 9.02 19.83 -11.52
N ALA A 504 9.94 20.79 -11.30
CA ALA A 504 9.93 21.66 -10.13
C ALA A 504 8.99 22.84 -10.32
N GLY A 505 8.06 23.02 -9.39
CA GLY A 505 7.22 24.18 -9.27
C GLY A 505 7.97 25.39 -8.68
N PRO A 506 7.41 26.60 -8.85
CA PRO A 506 8.05 27.85 -8.45
C PRO A 506 8.17 28.03 -6.93
N ARG A 507 7.51 27.19 -6.12
CA ARG A 507 7.50 27.23 -4.66
C ARG A 507 8.20 26.01 -4.05
N LEU A 508 9.01 25.29 -4.83
CA LEU A 508 9.90 24.25 -4.31
C LEU A 508 10.90 24.84 -3.32
N LEU A 509 10.98 24.27 -2.12
CA LEU A 509 11.85 24.76 -1.05
C LEU A 509 13.19 24.02 -1.08
N ARG A 510 14.29 24.77 -0.92
CA ARG A 510 15.65 24.23 -0.88
C ARG A 510 16.23 24.41 0.51
N GLY A 511 16.62 23.31 1.15
CA GLY A 511 17.24 23.37 2.47
C GLY A 511 17.25 22.02 3.18
N LEU A 512 17.88 22.02 4.36
CA LEU A 512 17.88 20.89 5.28
C LEU A 512 16.85 21.15 6.39
N PRO A 513 15.96 20.20 6.70
CA PRO A 513 15.10 20.31 7.86
C PRO A 513 15.90 20.20 9.16
N VAL A 514 15.42 20.87 10.20
CA VAL A 514 15.92 20.69 11.57
C VAL A 514 14.83 19.97 12.37
N PHE A 515 15.19 18.88 13.05
CA PHE A 515 14.26 18.05 13.81
C PHE A 515 14.40 18.28 15.32
N GLN A 516 13.33 18.07 16.08
CA GLN A 516 13.35 18.19 17.55
C GLN A 516 14.30 17.20 18.20
N ALA A 517 14.42 16.01 17.62
CA ALA A 517 15.32 14.95 18.08
C ALA A 517 16.81 15.25 17.83
N GLY A 518 17.15 16.38 17.22
CA GLY A 518 18.53 16.80 16.97
C GLY A 518 18.92 16.62 15.50
N SER A 519 20.10 16.02 15.28
CA SER A 519 20.60 15.73 13.95
C SER A 519 19.68 14.78 13.19
N PHE A 520 19.85 14.76 11.89
CA PHE A 520 19.10 13.89 11.00
C PHE A 520 19.21 12.40 11.37
N ALA A 521 20.41 11.96 11.76
CA ALA A 521 20.67 10.58 12.19
C ALA A 521 19.96 10.25 13.50
N GLU A 522 19.89 11.21 14.43
CA GLU A 522 19.20 11.06 15.71
C GLU A 522 17.68 11.01 15.52
N ALA A 523 17.14 11.90 14.68
CA ALA A 523 15.72 11.89 14.29
C ALA A 523 15.31 10.58 13.62
N ALA A 524 16.13 10.06 12.70
CA ALA A 524 15.90 8.76 12.09
C ALA A 524 15.94 7.64 13.13
N ARG A 525 16.98 7.57 13.99
CA ARG A 525 17.07 6.55 15.05
C ARG A 525 15.89 6.59 16.02
N ALA A 526 15.41 7.78 16.36
CA ALA A 526 14.25 7.99 17.21
C ALA A 526 12.90 7.79 16.48
N ARG A 527 12.93 7.64 15.15
CA ARG A 527 11.75 7.65 14.27
C ARG A 527 10.87 8.89 14.48
N ASP A 528 11.50 10.02 14.80
CA ASP A 528 10.84 11.26 15.18
C ASP A 528 10.94 12.30 14.06
N ALA A 529 9.85 12.45 13.31
CA ALA A 529 9.74 13.39 12.19
C ALA A 529 9.29 14.80 12.59
N ARG A 530 9.24 15.14 13.89
CA ARG A 530 8.84 16.48 14.35
C ARG A 530 9.91 17.51 14.04
N LEU A 531 9.51 18.59 13.35
CA LEU A 531 10.39 19.72 13.08
C LEU A 531 10.66 20.54 14.35
N ALA A 532 11.89 21.02 14.48
CA ALA A 532 12.27 22.00 15.48
C ALA A 532 11.88 23.42 15.03
N PRO A 533 11.58 24.34 15.96
CA PRO A 533 11.32 25.74 15.62
C PRO A 533 12.43 26.33 14.73
N GLY A 534 12.02 27.04 13.67
CA GLY A 534 12.94 27.62 12.69
C GLY A 534 13.36 26.69 11.55
N SER A 535 12.93 25.42 11.55
CA SER A 535 13.09 24.54 10.40
C SER A 535 12.41 25.14 9.14
N PRO A 536 13.04 25.07 7.95
CA PRO A 536 12.50 25.67 6.73
C PRO A 536 11.20 25.03 6.22
N GLY A 537 10.80 23.88 6.78
CA GLY A 537 9.53 23.24 6.47
C GLY A 537 8.33 23.76 7.28
N ILE A 538 8.54 24.58 8.30
CA ILE A 538 7.44 25.11 9.13
C ILE A 538 6.73 26.26 8.39
N ASP A 539 5.39 26.28 8.42
CA ASP A 539 4.53 27.28 7.77
C ASP A 539 4.80 27.45 6.26
N ALA A 540 5.34 26.41 5.60
CA ALA A 540 5.88 26.52 4.24
C ALA A 540 5.11 25.71 3.18
N GLY A 541 4.24 24.82 3.64
CA GLY A 541 3.37 24.02 2.79
C GLY A 541 2.20 24.80 2.18
N VAL A 542 1.38 24.10 1.42
CA VAL A 542 0.13 24.58 0.83
C VAL A 542 -1.07 23.87 1.45
N ALA A 543 -2.16 24.59 1.66
CA ALA A 543 -3.43 23.98 2.07
C ALA A 543 -3.93 23.03 0.98
N ILE A 544 -4.24 21.80 1.37
CA ILE A 544 -4.78 20.74 0.52
C ILE A 544 -6.06 20.28 1.21
N PRO A 545 -7.24 20.60 0.64
CA PRO A 545 -8.52 20.29 1.27
C PRO A 545 -8.59 18.84 1.74
N ASN A 546 -9.07 18.63 2.97
CA ASN A 546 -9.19 17.35 3.69
C ASN A 546 -7.90 16.55 3.94
N PHE A 547 -6.71 17.03 3.53
CA PHE A 547 -5.42 16.36 3.83
C PHE A 547 -4.65 17.05 4.96
N ASN A 548 -4.87 18.36 5.14
CA ASN A 548 -4.20 19.14 6.16
C ASN A 548 -5.06 20.23 6.79
N ASP A 549 -6.40 20.15 6.73
CA ASP A 549 -7.35 21.17 7.24
C ASP A 549 -7.11 21.59 8.72
N GLY A 550 -6.45 20.74 9.52
CA GLY A 550 -6.16 20.99 10.94
C GLY A 550 -4.77 21.55 11.23
N PHE A 551 -4.06 22.12 10.25
CA PHE A 551 -2.76 22.73 10.48
C PHE A 551 -2.83 23.92 11.43
N ALA A 552 -1.72 24.23 12.10
CA ALA A 552 -1.56 25.41 12.95
C ALA A 552 -0.58 26.40 12.29
N GLY A 553 -0.67 27.68 12.64
CA GLY A 553 0.21 28.71 12.09
C GLY A 553 -0.34 29.35 10.81
N ARG A 554 0.56 29.77 9.92
CA ARG A 554 0.23 30.53 8.70
C ARG A 554 -0.07 29.63 7.50
N ALA A 555 0.52 28.44 7.47
CA ALA A 555 0.29 27.44 6.44
C ALA A 555 0.63 26.04 7.01
N PRO A 556 0.21 24.93 6.36
CA PRO A 556 0.64 23.60 6.77
C PRO A 556 2.15 23.45 6.77
N ASP A 557 2.68 22.64 7.67
CA ASP A 557 4.10 22.28 7.66
C ASP A 557 4.40 21.24 6.58
N CYS A 558 5.60 21.28 6.02
CA CYS A 558 6.13 20.18 5.22
C CYS A 558 6.40 18.96 6.12
N GLY A 559 6.22 17.77 5.55
CA GLY A 559 6.50 16.49 6.19
C GLY A 559 5.30 15.90 6.93
N ALA A 560 5.54 14.76 7.58
CA ALA A 560 4.50 13.90 8.13
C ALA A 560 3.80 14.46 9.36
N VAL A 561 4.47 15.34 10.11
CA VAL A 561 4.04 15.79 11.42
C VAL A 561 4.02 17.32 11.45
N GLU A 562 2.85 17.90 11.74
CA GLU A 562 2.71 19.34 12.00
C GLU A 562 3.39 19.71 13.32
N LEU A 563 3.94 20.92 13.43
CA LEU A 563 4.54 21.44 14.64
C LEU A 563 3.52 21.45 15.78
N GLY A 564 3.94 20.91 16.93
CA GLY A 564 3.08 20.77 18.11
C GLY A 564 2.21 19.51 18.11
N ALA A 565 2.11 18.78 17.00
CA ALA A 565 1.49 17.47 17.00
C ALA A 565 2.39 16.43 17.72
N PRO A 566 1.80 15.37 18.29
CA PRO A 566 2.59 14.26 18.84
C PRO A 566 3.43 13.59 17.75
N SER A 567 4.53 12.94 18.14
CA SER A 567 5.32 12.11 17.22
C SER A 567 4.45 11.05 16.58
N LEU A 568 4.74 10.70 15.32
CA LEU A 568 4.00 9.66 14.62
C LEU A 568 4.16 8.32 15.35
N ALA A 569 3.12 7.86 16.02
CA ALA A 569 3.05 6.50 16.51
C ALA A 569 2.76 5.55 15.34
N ALA A 570 3.30 4.33 15.38
CA ALA A 570 3.05 3.28 14.39
C ALA A 570 3.10 1.91 15.07
N GLY A 571 2.54 0.91 14.39
CA GLY A 571 2.50 -0.45 14.91
C GLY A 571 1.42 -0.66 15.96
N VAL A 572 1.55 -1.76 16.70
CA VAL A 572 0.52 -2.26 17.62
C VAL A 572 0.29 -1.34 18.82
N ALA A 573 1.23 -0.45 19.14
CA ALA A 573 1.06 0.56 20.17
C ALA A 573 -0.09 1.55 19.88
N ARG A 574 -0.52 1.67 18.61
CA ARG A 574 -1.70 2.46 18.23
C ARG A 574 -3.01 1.70 18.28
N TRP A 575 -2.93 0.38 18.41
CA TRP A 575 -4.10 -0.47 18.42
C TRP A 575 -4.52 -0.78 19.85
N ALA A 576 -5.82 -0.67 20.08
CA ALA A 576 -6.47 -1.25 21.24
C ALA A 576 -7.72 -1.99 20.74
N PRO A 577 -8.01 -3.19 21.26
CA PRO A 577 -9.22 -3.91 20.89
C PRO A 577 -10.44 -3.07 21.26
N ARG A 578 -11.32 -2.84 20.28
CA ARG A 578 -12.60 -2.14 20.49
C ARG A 578 -13.73 -3.15 20.34
N GLY A 579 -14.61 -3.23 21.33
CA GLY A 579 -15.76 -4.12 21.29
C GLY A 579 -16.55 -4.01 22.58
N ALA A 580 -17.85 -3.77 22.44
CA ALA A 580 -18.79 -3.85 23.54
C ALA A 580 -18.94 -5.33 23.93
N GLU A 581 -18.27 -5.74 25.00
CA GLU A 581 -18.85 -6.79 25.82
C GLU A 581 -20.17 -6.21 26.34
N ARG A 582 -21.28 -6.43 25.62
CA ARG A 582 -22.61 -6.28 26.23
C ARG A 582 -22.66 -7.36 27.30
N ALA A 583 -22.18 -7.04 28.50
CA ALA A 583 -22.63 -7.69 29.69
C ALA A 583 -24.16 -7.53 29.67
N ASN A 584 -24.86 -8.64 29.47
CA ASN A 584 -26.28 -8.71 29.81
C ASN A 584 -26.36 -8.43 31.30
N ALA A 585 -26.54 -7.15 31.67
CA ALA A 585 -27.12 -6.83 32.96
C ALA A 585 -28.55 -7.38 32.92
N PRO A 586 -28.95 -8.26 33.86
CA PRO A 586 -30.32 -8.73 33.93
C PRO A 586 -31.25 -7.53 34.16
N ARG A 587 -32.42 -7.60 33.53
CA ARG A 587 -33.50 -6.59 33.62
C ARG A 587 -33.92 -6.30 35.05
#